data_AF-A0A3D2FNZ9-F1
#
_entry.id   AF-A0A3D2FNZ9-F1
#
_cell.length_a   1.000
_cell.length_b   1.000
_cell.length_c   1.000
_cell.angle_alpha   90.00
_cell.angle_beta   90.00
_cell.angle_gamma   90.00
#
_symmetry.space_group_name_H-M   'P 1'
#
loop_
_entity.id
_entity.type
_entity.pdbx_description
1 polymer ?
#
loop_
_entity_poly.entity_id
_entity_poly.type
_entity_poly.pdbx_seq_one_letter_code
_entity_poly.pdbx_strand_id
1 'polypeptide(L)'
;MIKDKIKDKIRYKTGAWLIKPALDDIQNQYDYEEHGGSPLLGINGISIVAHGSSTPKAIMNSILLAKKSIKQNLIRDISKGINKHLGAIN
;
A
#
# COMPACT_ATOMS: atom_id res chain seq x y z
N MET A 1 15.70 -10.24 14.69
CA MET A 1 16.82 -9.49 15.30
C MET A 1 16.39 -8.63 16.49
N ILE A 2 15.56 -7.59 16.33
CA ILE A 2 15.08 -6.76 17.48
C ILE A 2 14.18 -7.57 18.42
N LYS A 3 13.21 -8.32 17.87
CA LYS A 3 12.32 -9.21 18.64
C LYS A 3 13.07 -10.26 19.47
N ASP A 4 14.22 -10.71 18.97
CA ASP A 4 15.03 -11.74 19.65
C ASP A 4 15.78 -11.12 20.84
N LYS A 5 16.41 -9.94 20.62
CA LYS A 5 17.17 -9.22 21.65
C LYS A 5 16.31 -8.72 22.83
N ILE A 6 15.03 -8.45 22.59
CA ILE A 6 14.05 -8.09 23.64
C ILE A 6 13.84 -9.26 24.62
N LYS A 7 13.97 -10.51 24.16
CA LYS A 7 13.75 -11.68 25.00
C LYS A 7 14.93 -11.99 25.94
N ASP A 8 16.12 -11.48 25.64
CA ASP A 8 17.37 -11.80 26.35
C ASP A 8 17.41 -11.28 27.79
N LYS A 9 16.73 -10.18 28.11
CA LYS A 9 16.76 -9.60 29.47
C LYS A 9 15.39 -9.14 29.92
N ILE A 10 15.08 -9.37 31.20
CA ILE A 10 13.84 -8.95 31.85
C ILE A 10 13.60 -7.43 31.69
N ARG A 11 14.65 -6.62 31.86
CA ARG A 11 14.57 -5.15 31.67
C ARG A 11 14.17 -4.73 30.24
N TYR A 12 14.52 -5.53 29.23
CA TYR A 12 14.15 -5.25 27.85
C TYR A 12 12.70 -5.65 27.59
N LYS A 13 12.22 -6.74 28.20
CA LYS A 13 10.80 -7.13 28.16
C LYS A 13 9.90 -6.09 28.82
N THR A 14 10.27 -5.58 30.00
CA THR A 14 9.47 -4.54 30.68
C THR A 14 9.45 -3.24 29.90
N GLY A 15 10.59 -2.79 29.36
CA GLY A 15 10.62 -1.63 28.46
C GLY A 15 9.77 -1.83 27.20
N ALA A 16 9.86 -3.00 26.56
CA ALA A 16 9.05 -3.34 25.39
C ALA A 16 7.55 -3.38 25.70
N TRP A 17 7.16 -3.84 26.88
CA TRP A 17 5.77 -3.86 27.33
C TRP A 17 5.20 -2.45 27.51
N LEU A 18 5.99 -1.53 28.10
CA LEU A 18 5.60 -0.14 28.28
C LEU A 18 5.37 0.61 26.96
N ILE A 19 6.21 0.35 25.95
CA ILE A 19 6.10 1.00 24.63
C ILE A 19 5.15 0.27 23.67
N LYS A 20 4.67 -0.93 24.03
CA LYS A 20 3.86 -1.77 23.15
C LYS A 20 2.63 -1.06 22.58
N PRO A 21 1.83 -0.29 23.36
CA PRO A 21 0.67 0.40 22.81
C PRO A 21 1.04 1.38 21.69
N ALA A 22 2.13 2.14 21.88
CA ALA A 22 2.61 3.08 20.87
C ALA A 22 3.15 2.35 19.62
N LEU A 23 3.80 1.19 19.80
CA LEU A 23 4.25 0.36 18.69
C LEU A 23 3.08 -0.24 17.90
N ASP A 24 2.01 -0.66 18.59
CA ASP A 24 0.81 -1.21 17.95
C ASP A 24 0.07 -0.11 17.15
N ASP A 25 -0.01 1.12 17.69
CA ASP A 25 -0.57 2.28 16.97
C ASP A 25 0.24 2.64 15.71
N ILE A 26 1.58 2.63 15.83
CA ILE A 26 2.48 2.88 14.69
C ILE A 26 2.34 1.74 13.67
N GLN A 27 2.27 0.49 14.09
CA GLN A 27 2.15 -0.65 13.19
C GLN A 27 0.93 -0.53 12.27
N ASN A 28 -0.20 -0.05 12.79
CA ASN A 28 -1.41 0.18 11.99
C ASN A 28 -1.22 1.27 10.91
N GLN A 29 -0.38 2.28 11.17
CA GLN A 29 -0.06 3.33 10.18
C GLN A 29 0.87 2.83 9.06
N TYR A 30 1.67 1.80 9.34
CA TYR A 30 2.62 1.20 8.39
C TYR A 30 2.12 -0.12 7.81
N ASP A 31 0.87 -0.52 8.08
CA ASP A 31 0.30 -1.72 7.52
C ASP A 31 -0.02 -1.51 6.03
N TYR A 32 0.96 -1.81 5.18
CA TYR A 32 0.84 -1.75 3.72
C TYR A 32 -0.31 -2.63 3.19
N GLU A 33 -0.83 -3.58 3.98
CA GLU A 33 -1.98 -4.39 3.60
C GLU A 33 -3.29 -3.58 3.52
N GLU A 34 -3.37 -2.45 4.23
CA GLU A 34 -4.54 -1.55 4.23
C GLU A 34 -4.83 -0.96 2.85
N HIS A 35 -3.80 -0.78 2.02
CA HIS A 35 -3.96 -0.18 0.69
C HIS A 35 -4.04 -1.23 -0.44
N GLY A 36 -3.63 -2.47 -0.20
CA GLY A 36 -3.55 -3.52 -1.22
C GLY A 36 -2.37 -3.32 -2.16
N GLY A 37 -2.58 -3.57 -3.46
CA GLY A 37 -1.59 -3.36 -4.51
C GLY A 37 -1.58 -1.94 -5.08
N SER A 38 -0.73 -1.70 -6.09
CA SER A 38 -0.58 -0.40 -6.75
C SER A 38 -0.98 -0.48 -8.23
N PRO A 39 -1.61 0.57 -8.82
CA PRO A 39 -1.93 0.57 -10.24
C PRO A 39 -0.65 0.66 -11.09
N LEU A 40 -0.53 -0.24 -12.06
CA LEU A 40 0.49 -0.15 -13.12
C LEU A 40 0.02 0.86 -14.17
N LEU A 41 0.70 2.01 -14.23
CA LEU A 41 0.38 3.09 -15.15
C LEU A 41 1.12 2.95 -16.48
N GLY A 42 0.61 3.61 -17.52
CA GLY A 42 1.23 3.62 -18.86
C GLY A 42 0.76 2.51 -19.80
N ILE A 43 -0.21 1.70 -19.38
CA ILE A 43 -0.87 0.69 -20.22
C ILE A 43 -2.30 1.11 -20.56
N ASN A 44 -2.86 0.55 -21.64
CA ASN A 44 -4.24 0.82 -22.08
C ASN A 44 -5.29 0.01 -21.29
N GLY A 45 -5.17 -0.02 -19.96
CA GLY A 45 -6.07 -0.79 -19.09
C GLY A 45 -5.75 -0.66 -17.60
N ILE A 46 -6.62 -1.21 -16.76
CA ILE A 46 -6.40 -1.26 -15.30
C ILE A 46 -5.67 -2.57 -14.95
N SER A 47 -4.47 -2.44 -14.41
CA SER A 47 -3.72 -3.55 -13.82
C SER A 47 -3.24 -3.16 -12.44
N ILE A 48 -3.42 -4.03 -11.45
CA ILE A 48 -3.01 -3.81 -10.06
C ILE A 48 -1.92 -4.82 -9.72
N VAL A 49 -0.76 -4.31 -9.28
CA VAL A 49 0.39 -5.13 -8.87
C VAL A 49 0.35 -5.28 -7.35
N ALA A 50 0.11 -6.49 -6.88
CA ALA A 50 0.18 -6.87 -5.47
C ALA A 50 1.55 -7.51 -5.14
N HIS A 51 1.93 -7.49 -3.87
CA HIS A 51 3.17 -8.12 -3.42
C HIS A 51 3.01 -9.64 -3.27
N GLY A 52 4.10 -10.41 -3.42
CA GLY A 52 4.03 -11.88 -3.35
C GLY A 52 3.57 -12.41 -1.99
N SER A 53 3.83 -11.68 -0.91
CA SER A 53 3.36 -11.99 0.44
C SER A 53 2.02 -11.31 0.80
N SER A 54 1.23 -10.87 -0.18
CA SER A 54 -0.06 -10.22 0.07
C SER A 54 -1.04 -11.16 0.77
N THR A 55 -1.63 -10.68 1.87
CA THR A 55 -2.69 -11.38 2.60
C THR A 55 -4.03 -11.33 1.87
N PRO A 56 -5.04 -12.12 2.28
CA PRO A 56 -6.39 -12.04 1.72
C PRO A 56 -6.99 -10.62 1.79
N LYS A 57 -6.72 -9.87 2.86
CA LYS A 57 -7.14 -8.46 3.03
C LYS A 57 -6.50 -7.57 1.95
N ALA A 58 -5.20 -7.71 1.72
CA ALA A 58 -4.49 -6.97 0.69
C ALA A 58 -5.01 -7.27 -0.73
N ILE A 59 -5.36 -8.53 -1.03
CA ILE A 59 -5.95 -8.92 -2.31
C ILE A 59 -7.37 -8.33 -2.47
N MET A 60 -8.21 -8.39 -1.43
CA MET A 60 -9.52 -7.75 -1.44
C MET A 60 -9.41 -6.24 -1.73
N ASN A 61 -8.50 -5.55 -1.04
CA ASN A 61 -8.25 -4.13 -1.24
C ASN A 61 -7.75 -3.83 -2.67
N SER A 62 -6.93 -4.69 -3.24
CA SER A 62 -6.46 -4.58 -4.64
C SER A 62 -7.62 -4.67 -5.65
N ILE A 63 -8.59 -5.57 -5.42
CA ILE A 63 -9.78 -5.69 -6.26
C ILE A 63 -10.68 -4.45 -6.13
N LEU A 64 -10.87 -3.96 -4.89
CA LEU A 64 -11.62 -2.73 -4.65
C LEU A 64 -10.97 -1.52 -5.32
N LEU A 65 -9.64 -1.44 -5.30
CA LEU A 65 -8.86 -0.44 -6.01
C LEU A 65 -9.09 -0.53 -7.52
N ALA A 66 -9.00 -1.72 -8.12
CA ALA A 66 -9.29 -1.92 -9.54
C ALA A 66 -10.70 -1.44 -9.91
N LYS A 67 -11.71 -1.82 -9.13
CA LYS A 67 -13.10 -1.36 -9.30
C LYS A 67 -13.21 0.16 -9.20
N LYS A 68 -12.52 0.79 -8.25
CA LYS A 68 -12.49 2.24 -8.09
C LYS A 68 -11.85 2.92 -9.31
N SER A 69 -10.72 2.42 -9.81
CA SER A 69 -10.03 2.95 -10.99
C SER A 69 -10.90 2.90 -12.24
N ILE A 70 -11.69 1.83 -12.41
CA ILE A 70 -12.68 1.72 -13.50
C ILE A 70 -13.78 2.76 -13.32
N LYS A 71 -14.41 2.83 -12.13
CA LYS A 71 -15.49 3.80 -11.86
C LYS A 71 -15.06 5.25 -12.05
N GLN A 72 -13.81 5.56 -11.69
CA GLN A 72 -13.24 6.90 -11.82
C GLN A 72 -12.67 7.18 -13.22
N ASN A 73 -12.78 6.24 -14.17
CA ASN A 73 -12.27 6.41 -15.54
C ASN A 73 -10.77 6.77 -15.60
N LEU A 74 -9.96 6.19 -14.72
CA LEU A 74 -8.54 6.54 -14.54
C LEU A 74 -7.75 6.59 -15.86
N ILE A 75 -7.92 5.60 -16.74
CA ILE A 75 -7.21 5.54 -18.03
C ILE A 75 -7.58 6.71 -18.94
N ARG A 76 -8.86 7.09 -18.96
CA ARG A 76 -9.32 8.23 -19.76
C ARG A 76 -8.72 9.52 -19.26
N ASP A 77 -8.66 9.70 -17.94
CA ASP A 77 -8.16 10.93 -17.34
C ASP A 77 -6.65 11.07 -17.51
N ILE A 78 -5.89 9.98 -17.38
CA ILE A 78 -4.46 9.93 -17.72
C ILE A 78 -4.25 10.27 -19.20
N SER A 79 -5.00 9.64 -20.11
CA SER A 79 -4.88 9.89 -21.55
C SER A 79 -5.17 11.36 -21.90
N LYS A 80 -6.22 11.95 -21.32
CA LYS A 80 -6.52 13.38 -21.47
C LYS A 80 -5.38 14.27 -20.95
N GLY A 81 -4.83 13.94 -19.78
CA GLY A 81 -3.70 14.68 -19.20
C GLY A 81 -2.47 14.64 -20.11
N ILE A 82 -2.10 13.45 -20.58
CA ILE A 82 -0.99 13.26 -21.52
C ILE A 82 -1.22 14.06 -22.81
N ASN A 83 -2.39 13.95 -23.43
CA ASN A 83 -2.72 14.68 -24.67
C ASN A 83 -2.66 16.19 -24.48
N LYS A 84 -3.13 16.71 -23.34
CA LYS A 84 -3.06 18.14 -23.01
C LYS A 84 -1.61 18.64 -22.96
N HIS A 85 -0.70 17.84 -22.43
CA HIS A 85 0.69 18.23 -22.27
C HIS A 85 1.51 17.98 -23.54
N LEU A 86 1.33 16.87 -24.24
CA LEU A 86 2.04 16.56 -25.48
C LEU A 86 1.52 17.36 -26.69
N GLY A 87 0.22 17.63 -26.76
CA GLY A 87 -0.37 18.46 -27.80
C GLY A 87 0.00 19.95 -27.70
N ALA A 88 0.65 20.38 -26.61
CA ALA A 88 1.22 21.72 -26.49
C ALA A 88 2.67 21.81 -26.98
N ILE A 89 3.30 20.67 -27.29
CA ILE A 89 4.70 20.56 -27.74
C ILE A 89 4.77 20.38 -29.27
N ASN A 90 3.65 20.01 -29.91
CA ASN A 90 3.46 19.96 -31.36
C ASN A 90 2.67 21.19 -31.83
#